data_AF-A0A3D4QZ98-F1
#
_entry.id   AF-A0A3D4QZ98-F1
#
_cell.length_a   1.000
_cell.length_b   1.000
_cell.length_c   1.000
_cell.angle_alpha   90.00
_cell.angle_beta   90.00
_cell.angle_gamma   90.00
#
_symmetry.space_group_name_H-M   'P 1'
#
loop_
_entity.id
_entity.type
_entity.pdbx_description
1 polymer ?
#
loop_
_entity_poly.entity_id
_entity_poly.type
_entity_poly.pdbx_seq_one_letter_code
_entity_poly.pdbx_strand_id
1 'polypeptide(L)'
;AENEEGVLCASIFSGMPWTDAPNAGASIVVSGQKGTRGAYKQAKRLAKLFWDARGEFKFEEEAAEPEDAIERAVNAGENLVFLSDSGDNVTAGAAGDNTWLLDLILEKNVKNSLVAGITDSQAVKLYDNSGIGDILSFQLGAELDNTSKAIKVDA
;
A
#
# COMPACT_ATOMS: atom_id res chain seq x y z
N ALA A 1 -18.80 4.74 -21.73
CA ALA A 1 -18.63 6.14 -22.15
C ALA A 1 -18.09 6.20 -23.57
N GLU A 2 -17.10 5.36 -23.88
CA GLU A 2 -16.44 5.30 -25.19
C GLU A 2 -17.34 4.81 -26.35
N ASN A 3 -18.46 4.14 -26.03
CA ASN A 3 -19.49 3.83 -27.04
C ASN A 3 -20.32 5.04 -27.49
N GLU A 4 -20.16 6.22 -26.89
CA GLU A 4 -20.85 7.44 -27.33
C GLU A 4 -20.18 7.99 -28.60
N GLU A 5 -20.99 8.36 -29.59
CA GLU A 5 -20.50 8.99 -30.81
C GLU A 5 -19.64 10.23 -30.51
N GLY A 6 -18.50 10.34 -31.18
CA GLY A 6 -17.55 11.44 -31.01
C GLY A 6 -16.65 11.34 -29.77
N VAL A 7 -16.75 10.30 -28.95
CA VAL A 7 -15.78 10.01 -27.88
C VAL A 7 -14.68 9.09 -28.42
N LEU A 8 -13.43 9.43 -28.14
CA LEU A 8 -12.25 8.66 -28.56
C LEU A 8 -11.66 7.83 -27.41
N CYS A 9 -11.65 8.39 -26.20
CA CYS A 9 -11.09 7.74 -25.02
C CYS A 9 -11.70 8.37 -23.75
N ALA A 10 -11.94 7.56 -22.72
CA ALA A 10 -12.34 8.03 -21.41
C ALA A 10 -11.49 7.35 -20.32
N SER A 11 -10.76 8.14 -19.55
CA SER A 11 -9.90 7.69 -18.46
C SER A 11 -10.41 8.21 -17.11
N ILE A 12 -10.40 7.33 -16.12
CA ILE A 12 -10.71 7.63 -14.73
C ILE A 12 -9.42 7.53 -13.95
N PHE A 13 -9.04 8.61 -13.26
CA PHE A 13 -7.90 8.64 -12.37
C PHE A 13 -8.45 8.80 -10.95
N SER A 14 -8.25 7.82 -10.08
CA SER A 14 -8.75 7.88 -8.70
C SER A 14 -7.99 8.87 -7.82
N GLY A 15 -6.82 9.33 -8.26
CA GLY A 15 -5.93 10.21 -7.51
C GLY A 15 -4.86 9.45 -6.73
N MET A 16 -3.96 10.18 -6.08
CA MET A 16 -2.92 9.63 -5.20
C MET A 16 -3.11 10.20 -3.79
N PRO A 17 -3.73 9.47 -2.86
CA PRO A 17 -4.14 10.01 -1.56
C PRO A 17 -2.97 10.46 -0.68
N TRP A 18 -1.76 9.96 -0.95
CA TRP A 18 -0.55 10.29 -0.18
C TRP A 18 0.26 11.45 -0.77
N THR A 19 -0.24 12.10 -1.83
CA THR A 19 0.45 13.24 -2.45
C THR A 19 -0.17 14.56 -2.01
N ASP A 20 0.62 15.41 -1.37
CA ASP A 20 0.24 16.79 -1.07
C ASP A 20 0.40 17.68 -2.31
N ALA A 21 -0.61 17.62 -3.19
CA ALA A 21 -0.68 18.44 -4.40
C ALA A 21 -2.11 18.93 -4.64
N PRO A 22 -2.30 20.12 -5.21
CA PRO A 22 -3.63 20.70 -5.43
C PRO A 22 -4.54 19.88 -6.34
N ASN A 23 -3.96 18.98 -7.15
CA ASN A 23 -4.63 18.12 -8.11
C ASN A 23 -4.45 16.62 -7.81
N ALA A 24 -4.19 16.25 -6.56
CA ALA A 24 -4.03 14.84 -6.15
C ALA A 24 -5.35 14.05 -6.09
N GLY A 25 -6.49 14.73 -6.16
CA GLY A 25 -7.82 14.12 -6.13
C GLY A 25 -8.22 13.43 -7.44
N ALA A 26 -9.36 12.75 -7.39
CA ALA A 26 -9.90 12.04 -8.56
C ALA A 26 -10.16 12.98 -9.74
N SER A 27 -9.80 12.52 -10.94
CA SER A 27 -9.92 13.26 -12.19
C SER A 27 -10.51 12.39 -13.29
N ILE A 28 -11.43 12.96 -14.07
CA ILE A 28 -12.01 12.31 -15.24
C ILE A 28 -11.52 13.03 -16.49
N VAL A 29 -10.87 12.30 -17.39
CA VAL A 29 -10.38 12.85 -18.66
C VAL A 29 -11.08 12.14 -19.80
N VAL A 30 -11.76 12.89 -20.66
CA VAL A 30 -12.43 12.34 -21.84
C VAL A 30 -11.96 13.11 -23.07
N SER A 31 -11.39 12.39 -24.01
CA SER A 31 -10.95 12.90 -25.30
C SER A 31 -12.00 12.59 -26.37
N GLY A 32 -12.26 13.51 -27.28
CA GLY A 32 -13.26 13.35 -28.32
C GLY A 32 -12.99 14.19 -29.57
N GLN A 33 -13.77 13.93 -30.60
CA GLN A 33 -13.67 14.62 -31.88
C GLN A 33 -14.09 16.08 -31.75
N LYS A 34 -13.29 16.98 -32.36
CA LYS A 34 -13.56 18.42 -32.39
C LYS A 34 -14.94 18.68 -33.01
N GLY A 35 -15.70 19.59 -32.40
CA GLY A 35 -17.05 19.96 -32.87
C GLY A 35 -18.18 19.10 -32.33
N THR A 36 -17.87 18.01 -31.60
CA THR A 36 -18.88 17.19 -30.91
C THR A 36 -19.01 17.61 -29.44
N ARG A 37 -20.16 17.27 -28.82
CA ARG A 37 -20.38 17.46 -27.37
C ARG A 37 -20.22 16.16 -26.56
N GLY A 38 -19.92 15.03 -27.23
CA GLY A 38 -19.85 13.71 -26.62
C GLY A 38 -18.87 13.65 -25.46
N ALA A 39 -17.63 14.10 -25.67
CA ALA A 39 -16.59 14.10 -24.64
C ALA A 39 -16.98 14.90 -23.40
N TYR A 40 -17.45 16.14 -23.57
CA TYR A 40 -17.87 16.99 -22.45
C TYR A 40 -19.05 16.38 -21.66
N LYS A 41 -20.05 15.85 -22.36
CA LYS A 41 -21.22 15.21 -21.74
C LYS A 41 -20.81 13.99 -20.93
N GLN A 42 -19.95 13.13 -21.49
CA GLN A 42 -19.49 11.92 -20.82
C GLN A 42 -18.54 12.24 -19.66
N ALA A 43 -17.67 13.25 -19.78
CA ALA A 43 -16.83 13.69 -18.67
C ALA A 43 -17.65 14.12 -17.45
N LYS A 44 -18.67 14.97 -17.65
CA LYS A 44 -19.57 15.38 -16.55
C LYS A 44 -20.35 14.21 -15.97
N ARG A 45 -20.83 13.30 -16.81
CA ARG A 45 -21.57 12.11 -16.35
C ARG A 45 -20.70 11.22 -15.48
N LEU A 46 -19.51 10.87 -15.96
CA LEU A 46 -18.55 10.04 -15.22
C LEU A 46 -18.08 10.72 -13.92
N ALA A 47 -17.81 12.03 -13.96
CA ALA A 47 -17.42 12.77 -12.75
C ALA A 47 -18.53 12.75 -11.70
N LYS A 48 -19.79 12.90 -12.12
CA LYS A 48 -20.93 12.80 -11.21
C LYS A 48 -21.08 11.38 -10.64
N LEU A 49 -20.92 10.34 -11.46
CA LEU A 49 -20.97 8.96 -10.98
C LEU A 49 -19.89 8.67 -9.94
N PHE A 50 -18.65 9.09 -10.20
CA PHE A 50 -17.55 8.95 -9.25
C PHE A 50 -17.85 9.69 -7.94
N TRP A 51 -18.34 10.93 -8.03
CA TRP A 51 -18.70 11.73 -6.87
C TRP A 51 -19.83 11.11 -6.05
N ASP A 52 -20.88 10.61 -6.72
CA ASP A 52 -22.03 10.01 -6.05
C ASP A 52 -21.60 8.72 -5.31
N ALA A 53 -20.69 7.93 -5.89
CA ALA A 53 -20.14 6.71 -5.29
C ALA A 53 -19.01 6.94 -4.26
N ARG A 54 -18.62 8.19 -3.95
CA ARG A 54 -17.43 8.50 -3.13
C ARG A 54 -17.44 7.87 -1.73
N GLY A 55 -18.62 7.61 -1.16
CA GLY A 55 -18.78 6.97 0.15
C GLY A 55 -18.84 5.45 0.09
N GLU A 56 -18.82 4.86 -1.11
CA GLU A 56 -18.91 3.41 -1.33
C GLU A 56 -17.54 2.77 -1.53
N PHE A 57 -16.48 3.57 -1.72
CA PHE A 57 -15.11 3.06 -1.85
C PHE A 57 -14.64 2.43 -0.55
N LYS A 58 -14.18 1.18 -0.65
CA LYS A 58 -13.67 0.35 0.44
C LYS A 58 -12.59 -0.59 -0.12
N PHE A 59 -11.85 -1.23 0.76
CA PHE A 59 -10.92 -2.29 0.38
C PHE A 59 -11.67 -3.41 -0.36
N GLU A 60 -11.09 -3.87 -1.48
CA GLU A 60 -11.62 -5.01 -2.25
C GLU A 60 -11.42 -6.32 -1.49
N GLU A 61 -10.25 -6.45 -0.86
CA GLU A 61 -9.86 -7.59 -0.04
C GLU A 61 -10.22 -7.38 1.43
N GLU A 62 -10.09 -8.45 2.22
CA GLU A 62 -10.21 -8.37 3.67
C GLU A 62 -9.16 -7.41 4.25
N ALA A 63 -9.65 -6.42 4.99
CA ALA A 63 -8.83 -5.47 5.73
C ALA A 63 -9.17 -5.55 7.22
N ALA A 64 -8.14 -5.46 8.04
CA ALA A 64 -8.25 -5.45 9.49
C ALA A 64 -7.12 -4.60 10.07
N GLU A 65 -7.29 -4.15 11.30
CA GLU A 65 -6.20 -3.54 12.08
C GLU A 65 -5.08 -4.57 12.30
N PRO A 66 -3.81 -4.15 12.45
CA PRO A 66 -2.65 -5.04 12.47
C PRO A 66 -2.77 -6.25 13.41
N GLU A 67 -3.23 -6.05 14.64
CA GLU A 67 -3.36 -7.12 15.64
C GLU A 67 -4.44 -8.15 15.27
N ASP A 68 -5.57 -7.68 14.74
CA ASP A 68 -6.68 -8.53 14.29
C ASP A 68 -6.30 -9.27 13.00
N ALA A 69 -5.58 -8.62 12.08
CA ALA A 69 -5.05 -9.27 10.89
C ALA A 69 -4.12 -10.44 11.23
N ILE A 70 -3.22 -10.26 12.21
CA ILE A 70 -2.35 -11.34 12.71
C ILE A 70 -3.16 -12.46 13.36
N GLU A 71 -4.15 -12.12 14.21
CA GLU A 71 -5.00 -13.12 14.87
C GLU A 71 -5.81 -13.94 13.86
N ARG A 72 -6.40 -13.29 12.84
CA ARG A 72 -7.09 -13.97 11.74
C ARG A 72 -6.14 -14.89 11.00
N ALA A 73 -4.95 -14.42 10.63
CA ALA A 73 -3.99 -15.24 9.89
C ALA A 73 -3.54 -16.49 10.65
N VAL A 74 -3.32 -16.37 11.96
CA VAL A 74 -2.96 -17.52 12.82
C VAL A 74 -4.10 -18.54 12.91
N ASN A 75 -5.35 -18.09 12.86
CA ASN A 75 -6.54 -18.92 13.02
C ASN A 75 -7.23 -19.32 11.71
N ALA A 76 -6.71 -18.90 10.56
CA ALA A 76 -7.38 -19.03 9.27
C ALA A 76 -7.57 -20.50 8.85
N GLY A 77 -6.64 -21.38 9.25
CA GLY A 77 -6.70 -22.82 8.98
C GLY A 77 -6.12 -23.21 7.62
N GLU A 78 -5.76 -22.25 6.78
CA GLU A 78 -4.98 -22.44 5.55
C GLU A 78 -3.48 -22.65 5.85
N ASN A 79 -2.81 -23.34 4.93
CA ASN A 79 -1.37 -23.62 5.04
C ASN A 79 -0.49 -22.40 4.76
N LEU A 80 -1.01 -21.39 4.06
CA LEU A 80 -0.28 -20.18 3.69
C LEU A 80 -1.25 -19.00 3.66
N VAL A 81 -0.98 -18.01 4.51
CA VAL A 81 -1.71 -16.75 4.58
C VAL A 81 -0.76 -15.62 4.22
N PHE A 82 -1.22 -14.72 3.34
CA PHE A 82 -0.49 -13.51 2.99
C PHE A 82 -1.10 -12.32 3.75
N LEU A 83 -0.29 -11.68 4.58
CA LEU A 83 -0.61 -10.39 5.19
C LEU A 83 0.16 -9.30 4.45
N SER A 84 -0.57 -8.36 3.87
CA SER A 84 0.00 -7.19 3.21
C SER A 84 -0.05 -5.99 4.15
N ASP A 85 1.10 -5.35 4.40
CA ASP A 85 1.14 -4.07 5.09
C ASP A 85 0.67 -2.95 4.14
N SER A 86 -0.59 -2.54 4.25
CA SER A 86 -1.11 -1.44 3.45
C SER A 86 -0.61 -0.07 3.91
N GLY A 87 -0.14 0.04 5.15
CA GLY A 87 0.36 1.28 5.75
C GLY A 87 1.75 1.65 5.26
N ASP A 88 2.60 0.65 5.04
CA ASP A 88 3.97 0.82 4.54
C ASP A 88 4.19 0.24 3.14
N ASN A 89 3.37 0.69 2.18
CA ASN A 89 3.44 0.23 0.81
C ASN A 89 4.45 1.04 -0.04
N VAL A 90 5.64 0.46 -0.27
CA VAL A 90 6.71 1.06 -1.11
C VAL A 90 6.24 1.37 -2.54
N THR A 91 5.34 0.56 -3.12
CA THR A 91 4.81 0.84 -4.46
C THR A 91 3.89 2.07 -4.51
N ALA A 92 3.39 2.49 -3.34
CA ALA A 92 2.62 3.71 -3.13
C ALA A 92 3.49 4.86 -2.56
N GLY A 93 4.81 4.71 -2.52
CA GLY A 93 5.74 5.76 -2.10
C GLY A 93 6.08 5.77 -0.60
N ALA A 94 5.69 4.74 0.16
CA ALA A 94 6.17 4.56 1.53
C ALA A 94 7.64 4.12 1.57
N ALA A 95 8.27 4.17 2.74
CA ALA A 95 9.70 3.93 2.91
C ALA A 95 10.07 2.43 2.98
N GLY A 96 9.14 1.57 3.41
CA GLY A 96 9.36 0.13 3.57
C GLY A 96 10.14 -0.24 4.83
N ASP A 97 10.40 0.72 5.72
CA ASP A 97 11.19 0.54 6.95
C ASP A 97 10.30 0.47 8.21
N ASN A 98 8.98 0.31 8.05
CA ASN A 98 8.08 0.12 9.16
C ASN A 98 8.23 -1.29 9.76
N THR A 99 8.24 -1.37 11.09
CA THR A 99 8.50 -2.61 11.84
C THR A 99 7.27 -3.09 12.60
N TRP A 100 6.13 -2.40 12.54
CA TRP A 100 4.98 -2.62 13.42
C TRP A 100 4.49 -4.07 13.38
N LEU A 101 4.29 -4.63 12.18
CA LEU A 101 3.86 -6.02 12.04
C LEU A 101 4.92 -7.01 12.54
N LEU A 102 6.21 -6.72 12.34
CA LEU A 102 7.29 -7.57 12.86
C LEU A 102 7.33 -7.54 14.40
N ASP A 103 7.19 -6.36 15.01
CA ASP A 103 7.13 -6.21 16.47
C ASP A 103 5.96 -7.03 17.03
N LEU A 104 4.76 -6.91 16.44
CA LEU A 104 3.59 -7.69 16.84
C LEU A 104 3.78 -9.20 16.65
N ILE A 105 4.39 -9.64 15.56
CA ILE A 105 4.70 -11.06 15.30
C ILE A 105 5.62 -11.61 16.41
N LEU A 106 6.65 -10.84 16.80
CA LEU A 106 7.59 -11.21 17.84
C LEU A 106 6.93 -11.20 19.23
N GLU A 107 6.18 -10.15 19.57
CA GLU A 107 5.45 -10.01 20.83
C GLU A 107 4.44 -11.14 21.04
N LYS A 108 3.68 -11.50 19.99
CA LYS A 108 2.71 -12.60 20.02
C LYS A 108 3.36 -13.98 19.84
N ASN A 109 4.68 -14.03 19.62
CA ASN A 109 5.46 -15.24 19.43
C ASN A 109 4.88 -16.13 18.30
N VAL A 110 4.41 -15.49 17.22
CA VAL A 110 3.83 -16.18 16.07
C VAL A 110 4.89 -17.07 15.44
N LYS A 111 4.51 -18.32 15.13
CA LYS A 111 5.42 -19.33 14.59
C LYS A 111 5.21 -19.51 13.11
N ASN A 112 6.24 -20.01 12.42
CA ASN A 112 6.22 -20.28 10.97
C ASN A 112 5.86 -19.04 10.13
N SER A 113 6.25 -17.85 10.58
CA SER A 113 6.07 -16.59 9.87
C SER A 113 7.32 -16.22 9.08
N LEU A 114 7.11 -15.58 7.93
CA LEU A 114 8.17 -14.96 7.13
C LEU A 114 7.82 -13.48 6.93
N VAL A 115 8.72 -12.59 7.34
CA VAL A 115 8.67 -11.18 6.93
C VAL A 115 9.52 -11.04 5.68
N ALA A 116 8.90 -10.61 4.58
CA ALA A 116 9.55 -10.60 3.26
C ALA A 116 10.76 -9.65 3.19
N GLY A 117 10.71 -8.54 3.91
CA GLY A 117 11.83 -7.61 4.02
C GLY A 117 11.42 -6.36 4.80
N ILE A 118 12.43 -5.68 5.34
CA ILE A 118 12.35 -4.33 5.92
C ILE A 118 13.51 -3.54 5.34
N THR A 119 13.23 -2.34 4.83
CA THR A 119 14.24 -1.42 4.31
C THR A 119 15.12 -0.93 5.45
N ASP A 120 16.42 -1.26 5.43
CA ASP A 120 17.36 -0.79 6.45
C ASP A 120 18.78 -0.71 5.89
N SER A 121 19.31 0.50 5.70
CA SER A 121 20.65 0.68 5.13
C SER A 121 21.77 0.39 6.14
N GLN A 122 21.49 0.49 7.44
CA GLN A 122 22.45 0.23 8.50
C GLN A 122 22.63 -1.26 8.71
N ALA A 123 21.52 -2.03 8.71
CA ALA A 123 21.55 -3.48 8.75
C ALA A 123 22.39 -4.06 7.61
N VAL A 124 22.21 -3.57 6.38
CA VAL A 124 23.02 -4.00 5.22
C VAL A 124 24.53 -3.80 5.47
N LYS A 125 24.94 -2.65 6.01
CA LYS A 125 26.36 -2.37 6.32
C LYS A 125 26.93 -3.26 7.43
N LEU A 126 26.10 -3.70 8.36
CA LEU A 126 26.52 -4.66 9.40
C LEU A 126 26.84 -6.01 8.76
N TYR A 127 26.02 -6.44 7.80
CA TYR A 127 26.22 -7.72 7.11
C TYR A 127 27.49 -7.76 6.25
N ASP A 128 27.94 -6.62 5.71
CA ASP A 128 29.18 -6.52 4.91
C ASP A 128 30.42 -7.07 5.65
N ASN A 129 30.43 -7.05 6.99
CA ASN A 129 31.55 -7.51 7.81
C ASN A 129 31.27 -8.82 8.56
N SER A 130 30.15 -9.49 8.26
CA SER A 130 29.73 -10.74 8.90
C SER A 130 29.83 -11.93 7.95
N GLY A 131 30.00 -13.13 8.51
CA GLY A 131 29.96 -14.38 7.80
C GLY A 131 28.57 -15.02 7.81
N ILE A 132 28.33 -15.93 6.85
CA ILE A 132 27.13 -16.79 6.87
C ILE A 132 27.10 -17.59 8.17
N GLY A 133 26.01 -17.48 8.92
CA GLY A 133 25.79 -18.17 10.19
C GLY A 133 26.21 -17.39 11.43
N ASP A 134 26.79 -16.20 11.27
CA ASP A 134 26.96 -15.27 12.39
C ASP A 134 25.59 -14.76 12.86
N ILE A 135 25.46 -14.55 14.18
CA ILE A 135 24.28 -13.92 14.79
C ILE A 135 24.68 -12.51 15.20
N LEU A 136 23.99 -11.52 14.65
CA LEU A 136 24.17 -10.11 14.90
C LEU A 136 23.01 -9.55 15.72
N SER A 137 23.33 -8.75 16.75
CA SER A 137 22.34 -7.97 17.48
C SER A 137 22.32 -6.54 16.99
N PHE A 138 21.19 -6.08 16.44
CA PHE A 138 21.08 -4.72 15.91
C PHE A 138 19.65 -4.16 16.02
N GLN A 139 19.51 -2.87 15.75
CA GLN A 139 18.21 -2.20 15.62
C GLN A 139 17.80 -2.23 14.15
N LEU A 140 16.61 -2.73 13.87
CA LEU A 140 16.06 -2.90 12.53
C LEU A 140 14.94 -1.88 12.27
N GLY A 141 14.97 -1.23 11.10
CA GLY A 141 13.92 -0.35 10.58
C GLY A 141 13.87 1.05 11.21
N ALA A 142 12.85 1.82 10.83
CA ALA A 142 12.59 3.20 11.26
C ALA A 142 13.78 4.17 11.06
N GLU A 143 14.48 4.05 9.93
CA GLU A 143 15.52 4.99 9.50
C GLU A 143 14.93 6.23 8.81
N LEU A 144 13.77 6.07 8.16
CA LEU A 144 13.08 7.07 7.34
C LEU A 144 11.71 7.45 7.91
N ASP A 145 10.89 6.47 8.30
CA ASP A 145 9.57 6.73 8.90
C ASP A 145 9.71 7.08 10.39
N ASN A 146 9.47 8.35 10.74
CA ASN A 146 9.55 8.85 12.11
C ASN A 146 8.35 8.48 13.00
N THR A 147 7.33 7.85 12.43
CA THR A 147 6.17 7.31 13.16
C THR A 147 6.34 5.83 13.51
N SER A 148 7.30 5.15 12.85
CA SER A 148 7.74 3.81 13.17
C SER A 148 8.74 3.81 14.34
N LYS A 149 9.10 2.61 14.82
CA LYS A 149 10.07 2.39 15.89
C LYS A 149 11.05 1.30 15.48
N ALA A 150 12.34 1.58 15.60
CA ALA A 150 13.34 0.53 15.40
C ALA A 150 13.20 -0.55 16.48
N ILE A 151 13.24 -1.81 16.07
CA ILE A 151 13.15 -2.95 16.99
C ILE A 151 14.47 -3.68 17.09
N LYS A 152 14.80 -4.16 18.28
CA LYS A 152 16.02 -4.93 18.49
C LYS A 152 15.80 -6.36 18.00
N VAL A 153 16.65 -6.83 17.11
CA VAL A 153 16.65 -8.20 16.59
C VAL A 153 18.01 -8.86 16.80
N ASP A 154 17.98 -10.17 17.03
CA ASP A 154 19.14 -11.04 16.99
C ASP A 154 18.95 -11.97 15.78
N ALA A 155 19.74 -11.76 14.71
CA ALA A 155 19.58 -12.44 13.43
C ALA A 155 20.91 -12.89 12.84
#